data_AF-R6GWT2-F1
#
_entry.id   AF-R6GWT2-F1
#
_cell.length_a   1.000
_cell.length_b   1.000
_cell.length_c   1.000
_cell.angle_alpha   90.00
_cell.angle_beta   90.00
_cell.angle_gamma   90.00
#
_symmetry.space_group_name_H-M   'P 1'
#
loop_
_entity.id
_entity.type
_entity.pdbx_description
1 polymer ?
#
loop_
_entity_poly.entity_id
_entity_poly.type
_entity_poly.pdbx_seq_one_letter_code
_entity_poly.pdbx_strand_id
1 'polypeptide(L)'
;MRAPLSYCLPSGERLEEKIKELRFYSGAKFETGTQAPAGCICAVLGLSQTHPGQSLGVEAGALPPLLEPVMAYRLRPPQGCDPAQLLPKLRQLEEEDPQLHIVWDSRLGEIRAQLMGQVQIEVLRSLVLERFDTAIEVEEGRILYKETIAAPVEGVGHFEPLRHYAEVHLLLEPLPQGSGLVFDSQCSEDVLERSWQRLILTHLREKTHLGVLTGAPITDMKITLAAGRAHLKHTEGGDFRQATYRALRQGLMQAQSILLEPYYHFRLSLPQAQVGRAIGDLRAMSASFSQEQAEELAVLTGSVPVSALGSYAMEVAAYTRGRGHLSCSPGGYAPCRNQEQIVAETGYDPEADLDNSPDSVFCAHGAGFPVKWQEVPAYMHLESCLRPPSPEAPPPRRGNLDDRELEAIMEREFGPIRRPVYQSPSPPPAIAKPELLPPRKEYLIVDGYNILFAWEELASLAREDLESARNKLMDILSNYCGYKNREVILVFDGYRVKGSRGERFQYHNLYVVYTRENETGDMYIESLVRGIGKHDRVWVATSDSLIQLSAFRTGVLRLSARELKAEVDSACGEMTALLQAMDRAQTVARQQEKRGQIPEKLLRLLPE
;
A
#
# COMPACT_ATOMS: atom_id res chain seq x y z
N MET A 1 6.68 -14.61 -50.83
CA MET A 1 5.68 -14.52 -49.74
C MET A 1 6.37 -13.99 -48.51
N ARG A 2 5.78 -13.03 -47.80
CA ARG A 2 6.34 -12.55 -46.53
C ARG A 2 6.16 -13.64 -45.46
N ALA A 3 7.18 -13.81 -44.61
CA ALA A 3 7.09 -14.70 -43.46
C ALA A 3 5.96 -14.23 -42.52
N PRO A 4 5.28 -15.15 -41.82
CA PRO A 4 4.35 -14.76 -40.77
C PRO A 4 5.11 -14.00 -39.67
N LEU A 5 4.50 -12.92 -39.21
CA LEU A 5 4.97 -12.10 -38.12
C LEU A 5 4.25 -12.57 -36.84
N SER A 6 5.02 -12.97 -35.84
CA SER A 6 4.48 -13.34 -34.52
C SER A 6 4.41 -12.11 -33.61
N TYR A 7 3.34 -12.01 -32.83
CA TYR A 7 3.18 -10.99 -31.80
C TYR A 7 2.29 -11.51 -30.63
N CYS A 8 2.40 -10.90 -29.46
CA CYS A 8 1.68 -11.32 -28.25
C CYS A 8 0.54 -10.37 -27.92
N LEU A 9 -0.65 -10.92 -27.66
CA LEU A 9 -1.82 -10.17 -27.21
C LEU A 9 -1.69 -9.78 -25.73
N PRO A 10 -2.46 -8.77 -25.25
CA PRO A 10 -2.53 -8.42 -23.82
C PRO A 10 -2.95 -9.59 -22.92
N SER A 11 -3.68 -10.57 -23.45
CA SER A 11 -4.07 -11.81 -22.77
C SER A 11 -2.92 -12.80 -22.57
N GLY A 12 -1.74 -12.54 -23.14
CA GLY A 12 -0.58 -13.44 -23.13
C GLY A 12 -0.57 -14.48 -24.24
N GLU A 13 -1.60 -14.51 -25.10
CA GLU A 13 -1.67 -15.41 -26.25
C GLU A 13 -0.76 -14.93 -27.40
N ARG A 14 -0.09 -15.86 -28.08
CA ARG A 14 0.81 -15.57 -29.20
C ARG A 14 0.10 -15.83 -30.52
N LEU A 15 -0.01 -14.80 -31.35
CA LEU A 15 -0.65 -14.87 -32.67
C LEU A 15 0.40 -14.77 -33.78
N GLU A 16 0.15 -15.44 -34.91
CA GLU A 16 1.00 -15.38 -36.11
C GLU A 16 0.19 -14.98 -37.34
N GLU A 17 0.51 -13.83 -37.93
CA GLU A 17 -0.21 -13.29 -39.09
C GLU A 17 0.73 -12.81 -40.19
N LYS A 18 0.24 -12.81 -41.44
CA LYS A 18 1.03 -12.38 -42.60
C LYS A 18 0.73 -10.94 -42.97
N ILE A 19 1.80 -10.15 -43.12
CA ILE A 19 1.71 -8.79 -43.64
C ILE A 19 1.28 -8.81 -45.11
N LYS A 20 0.18 -8.13 -45.43
CA LYS A 20 -0.31 -7.97 -46.80
C LYS A 20 0.48 -6.91 -47.56
N GLU A 21 0.62 -5.72 -46.97
CA GLU A 21 1.29 -4.57 -47.60
C GLU A 21 2.06 -3.75 -46.56
N LEU A 22 3.10 -3.04 -47.02
CA LEU A 22 3.83 -2.06 -46.22
C LEU A 22 3.81 -0.73 -46.98
N ARG A 23 3.39 0.34 -46.30
CA ARG A 23 3.14 1.66 -46.91
C ARG A 23 3.91 2.75 -46.19
N PHE A 24 4.44 3.70 -46.93
CA PHE A 24 5.08 4.91 -46.43
C PHE A 24 4.21 6.11 -46.80
N TYR A 25 3.72 6.84 -45.81
CA TYR A 25 2.81 7.97 -46.02
C TYR A 25 3.59 9.29 -46.04
N SER A 26 3.27 10.16 -47.00
CA SER A 26 3.70 11.55 -47.07
C SER A 26 2.46 12.43 -47.26
N GLY A 27 1.92 12.91 -46.14
CA GLY A 27 0.60 13.54 -46.09
C GLY A 27 -0.50 12.58 -46.56
N ALA A 28 -1.25 12.98 -47.60
CA ALA A 28 -2.32 12.18 -48.18
C ALA A 28 -1.85 11.14 -49.22
N LYS A 29 -0.59 11.19 -49.66
CA LYS A 29 -0.03 10.24 -50.65
C LYS A 29 0.72 9.12 -49.94
N PHE A 30 0.76 7.94 -50.54
CA PHE A 30 1.53 6.82 -50.02
C PHE A 30 2.31 6.09 -51.11
N GLU A 31 3.44 5.51 -50.72
CA GLU A 31 4.26 4.63 -51.54
C GLU A 31 4.29 3.24 -50.91
N THR A 32 4.19 2.19 -51.73
CA THR A 32 4.25 0.80 -51.26
C THR A 32 5.69 0.32 -51.22
N GLY A 33 6.13 -0.19 -50.07
CA GLY A 33 7.45 -0.75 -49.86
C GLY A 33 7.45 -2.26 -49.69
N THR A 34 8.59 -2.89 -50.02
CA THR A 34 8.87 -4.29 -49.70
C THR A 34 9.64 -4.46 -48.40
N GLN A 35 10.38 -3.43 -47.97
CA GLN A 35 11.20 -3.41 -46.76
C GLN A 35 11.15 -2.03 -46.10
N ALA A 36 11.29 -1.98 -44.78
CA ALA A 36 11.43 -0.75 -44.00
C ALA A 36 12.76 -0.78 -43.23
N PRO A 37 13.65 0.21 -43.41
CA PRO A 37 14.90 0.27 -42.66
C PRO A 37 14.67 0.73 -41.22
N ALA A 38 15.64 0.44 -40.35
CA ALA A 38 15.58 0.82 -38.94
C ALA A 38 15.49 2.35 -38.78
N GLY A 39 14.60 2.81 -37.89
CA GLY A 39 14.35 4.23 -37.64
C GLY A 39 13.32 4.89 -38.57
N CYS A 40 12.74 4.16 -39.53
CA CYS A 40 11.68 4.68 -40.38
C CYS A 40 10.28 4.38 -39.84
N ILE A 41 9.36 5.32 -40.07
CA ILE A 41 7.92 5.16 -39.78
C ILE A 41 7.25 4.57 -41.01
N CYS A 42 6.54 3.45 -40.84
CA CYS A 42 5.77 2.81 -41.91
C CYS A 42 4.45 2.27 -41.36
N ALA A 43 3.46 2.14 -42.24
CA ALA A 43 2.20 1.48 -41.94
C ALA A 43 2.22 0.05 -42.45
N VAL A 44 1.80 -0.87 -41.59
CA VAL A 44 1.75 -2.31 -41.85
C VAL A 44 0.29 -2.72 -41.97
N LEU A 45 -0.09 -3.34 -43.09
CA LEU A 45 -1.48 -3.77 -43.33
C LEU A 45 -1.60 -5.29 -43.29
N GLY A 46 -2.75 -5.76 -42.79
CA GLY A 46 -3.13 -7.18 -42.78
C GLY A 46 -3.02 -7.88 -41.43
N LEU A 47 -2.65 -7.16 -40.37
CA LEU A 47 -2.73 -7.63 -38.99
C LEU A 47 -4.12 -7.29 -38.43
N SER A 48 -4.69 -8.19 -37.63
CA SER A 48 -6.09 -8.07 -37.19
C SER A 48 -6.26 -7.67 -35.72
N GLN A 49 -5.27 -7.93 -34.86
CA GLN A 49 -5.38 -7.72 -33.41
C GLN A 49 -4.17 -6.97 -32.84
N THR A 50 -3.77 -5.89 -33.52
CA THR A 50 -2.65 -5.05 -33.07
C THR A 50 -3.14 -3.85 -32.26
N HIS A 51 -2.40 -3.45 -31.22
CA HIS A 51 -2.72 -2.26 -30.42
C HIS A 51 -1.53 -1.30 -30.31
N PRO A 52 -1.77 0.00 -30.01
CA PRO A 52 -0.71 0.96 -29.75
C PRO A 52 0.23 0.50 -28.62
N GLY A 53 1.53 0.76 -28.78
CA GLY A 53 2.58 0.36 -27.84
C GLY A 53 3.01 -1.11 -27.92
N GLN A 54 2.37 -1.93 -28.76
CA GLN A 54 2.76 -3.33 -28.93
C GLN A 54 4.05 -3.48 -29.75
N SER A 55 4.98 -4.31 -29.27
CA SER A 55 6.12 -4.74 -30.08
C SER A 55 5.69 -5.86 -31.04
N LEU A 56 6.08 -5.72 -32.31
CA LEU A 56 5.86 -6.73 -33.34
C LEU A 56 7.16 -7.49 -33.57
N GLY A 57 7.18 -8.81 -33.32
CA GLY A 57 8.35 -9.67 -33.53
C GLY A 57 8.94 -10.29 -32.25
N VAL A 58 10.26 -10.25 -32.12
CA VAL A 58 11.03 -11.06 -31.16
C VAL A 58 11.29 -10.34 -29.82
N GLU A 59 11.24 -9.00 -29.81
CA GLU A 59 11.50 -8.19 -28.62
C GLU A 59 10.30 -8.11 -27.67
N ALA A 60 10.56 -8.23 -26.37
CA ALA A 60 9.53 -8.13 -25.33
C ALA A 60 8.98 -6.70 -25.20
N GLY A 61 7.69 -6.62 -24.88
CA GLY A 61 6.82 -5.44 -25.03
C GLY A 61 7.38 -4.10 -24.55
N ALA A 62 6.96 -3.04 -25.24
CA ALA A 62 7.22 -1.67 -24.80
C ALA A 62 6.47 -1.37 -23.48
N LEU A 63 6.94 -0.33 -22.80
CA LEU A 63 6.36 0.16 -21.54
C LEU A 63 4.85 0.41 -21.71
N PRO A 64 4.01 -0.01 -20.73
CA PRO A 64 2.60 0.34 -20.74
C PRO A 64 2.43 1.87 -20.75
N PRO A 65 1.33 2.39 -21.32
CA PRO A 65 1.06 3.82 -21.33
C PRO A 65 1.08 4.39 -19.89
N LEU A 66 1.82 5.47 -19.70
CA LEU A 66 2.16 6.06 -18.39
C LEU A 66 0.99 6.78 -17.68
N LEU A 67 -0.15 6.93 -18.34
CA LEU A 67 -1.25 7.78 -17.87
C LEU A 67 -2.54 6.97 -17.77
N GLU A 68 -2.97 6.70 -16.54
CA GLU A 68 -4.30 6.19 -16.22
C GLU A 68 -5.30 7.37 -16.17
N PRO A 69 -6.40 7.32 -16.92
CA PRO A 69 -7.44 8.33 -16.83
C PRO A 69 -8.25 8.15 -15.54
N VAL A 70 -8.65 9.26 -14.94
CA VAL A 70 -9.17 9.29 -13.56
C VAL A 70 -10.65 9.71 -13.50
N MET A 71 -11.20 10.15 -14.62
CA MET A 71 -12.58 10.60 -14.75
C MET A 71 -13.28 9.78 -15.83
N ALA A 72 -14.50 9.31 -15.53
CA ALA A 72 -15.34 8.62 -16.48
C ALA A 72 -16.53 9.50 -16.88
N TYR A 73 -16.62 9.84 -18.14
CA TYR A 73 -17.68 10.67 -18.71
C TYR A 73 -18.75 9.80 -19.36
N ARG A 74 -20.01 10.18 -19.18
CA ARG A 74 -21.12 9.54 -19.87
C ARG A 74 -21.19 10.08 -21.29
N LEU A 75 -21.20 9.17 -22.26
CA LEU A 75 -21.42 9.48 -23.67
C LEU A 75 -22.89 9.25 -24.00
N ARG A 76 -23.62 10.32 -24.32
CA ARG A 76 -25.00 10.25 -24.77
C ARG A 76 -25.06 10.27 -26.30
N PRO A 77 -25.69 9.26 -26.93
CA PRO A 77 -25.98 9.32 -28.35
C PRO A 77 -27.02 10.42 -28.64
N PRO A 78 -27.11 10.90 -29.88
CA PRO A 78 -28.13 11.87 -30.27
C PRO A 78 -29.54 11.26 -30.12
N GLN A 79 -30.54 12.13 -29.92
CA GLN A 79 -31.94 11.70 -29.73
C GLN A 79 -32.41 10.78 -30.87
N GLY A 80 -32.89 9.58 -30.52
CA GLY A 80 -33.39 8.58 -31.47
C GLY A 80 -32.36 7.58 -31.98
N CYS A 81 -31.10 7.65 -31.55
CA CYS A 81 -30.06 6.67 -31.86
C CYS A 81 -29.88 5.66 -30.71
N ASP A 82 -29.79 4.37 -31.04
CA ASP A 82 -29.56 3.31 -30.06
C ASP A 82 -28.09 3.30 -29.60
N PRO A 83 -27.80 3.40 -28.29
CA PRO A 83 -26.45 3.27 -27.75
C PRO A 83 -25.69 2.02 -28.26
N ALA A 84 -26.39 0.91 -28.51
CA ALA A 84 -25.77 -0.32 -29.00
C ALA A 84 -25.15 -0.18 -30.40
N GLN A 85 -25.64 0.75 -31.23
CA GLN A 85 -25.06 1.03 -32.56
C GLN A 85 -23.83 1.93 -32.47
N LEU A 86 -23.75 2.76 -31.43
CA LEU A 86 -22.63 3.66 -31.20
C LEU A 86 -21.43 2.94 -30.55
N LEU A 87 -21.69 1.96 -29.67
CA LEU A 87 -20.66 1.20 -28.95
C LEU A 87 -19.56 0.60 -29.86
N PRO A 88 -19.84 -0.10 -30.98
CA PRO A 88 -18.79 -0.64 -31.85
C PRO A 88 -17.96 0.46 -32.54
N LYS A 89 -18.57 1.58 -32.91
CA LYS A 89 -17.85 2.74 -33.48
C LYS A 89 -16.91 3.38 -32.46
N LEU A 90 -17.37 3.48 -31.21
CA LEU A 90 -16.55 3.97 -30.11
C LEU A 90 -15.41 3.02 -29.77
N ARG A 91 -15.65 1.69 -29.75
CA ARG A 91 -14.59 0.69 -29.58
C ARG A 91 -13.51 0.77 -30.66
N GLN A 92 -13.87 1.17 -31.88
CA GLN A 92 -12.88 1.44 -32.93
C GLN A 92 -11.97 2.62 -32.55
N LEU A 93 -12.50 3.66 -31.90
CA LEU A 93 -11.67 4.75 -31.38
C LEU A 93 -10.82 4.32 -30.18
N GLU A 94 -11.35 3.46 -29.31
CA GLU A 94 -10.58 2.86 -28.20
C GLU A 94 -9.42 1.99 -28.68
N GLU A 95 -9.58 1.28 -29.80
CA GLU A 95 -8.49 0.51 -30.41
C GLU A 95 -7.34 1.42 -30.88
N GLU A 96 -7.67 2.63 -31.35
CA GLU A 96 -6.71 3.64 -31.80
C GLU A 96 -6.10 4.43 -30.64
N ASP A 97 -6.90 4.73 -29.62
CA ASP A 97 -6.52 5.38 -28.38
C ASP A 97 -7.01 4.57 -27.16
N PRO A 98 -6.19 3.63 -26.66
CA PRO A 98 -6.55 2.75 -25.54
C PRO A 98 -6.88 3.51 -24.25
N GLN A 99 -6.48 4.78 -24.13
CA GLN A 99 -6.75 5.58 -22.93
C GLN A 99 -8.22 5.98 -22.81
N LEU A 100 -9.01 5.88 -23.88
CA LEU A 100 -10.43 6.20 -23.86
C LEU A 100 -11.27 5.23 -23.02
N HIS A 101 -10.75 4.01 -22.77
CA HIS A 101 -11.34 2.96 -21.92
C HIS A 101 -12.88 2.96 -21.89
N ILE A 102 -13.47 2.40 -22.94
CA ILE A 102 -14.90 2.54 -23.23
C ILE A 102 -15.65 1.37 -22.62
N VAL A 103 -16.40 1.69 -21.56
CA VAL A 103 -17.14 0.71 -20.77
C VAL A 103 -18.63 0.86 -21.02
N TRP A 104 -19.28 -0.28 -21.31
CA TRP A 104 -20.74 -0.37 -21.32
C TRP A 104 -21.24 -0.70 -19.90
N ASP A 105 -21.98 0.22 -19.28
CA ASP A 105 -22.65 -0.02 -18.01
C ASP A 105 -24.02 -0.68 -18.29
N SER A 106 -24.09 -2.00 -18.11
CA SER A 106 -25.30 -2.78 -18.37
C SER A 106 -26.45 -2.48 -17.41
N ARG A 107 -26.17 -1.95 -16.21
CA ARG A 107 -27.19 -1.64 -15.19
C ARG A 107 -27.92 -0.35 -15.53
N LEU A 108 -27.19 0.65 -16.02
CA LEU A 108 -27.76 1.95 -16.37
C LEU A 108 -28.08 2.07 -17.87
N GLY A 109 -27.58 1.15 -18.70
CA GLY A 109 -27.78 1.18 -20.15
C GLY A 109 -27.01 2.33 -20.82
N GLU A 110 -25.82 2.65 -20.31
CA GLU A 110 -25.07 3.83 -20.68
C GLU A 110 -23.65 3.50 -21.15
N ILE A 111 -23.13 4.29 -22.09
CA ILE A 111 -21.74 4.22 -22.52
C ILE A 111 -20.91 5.20 -21.70
N ARG A 112 -19.79 4.74 -21.17
CA ARG A 112 -18.82 5.57 -20.44
C ARG A 112 -17.47 5.53 -21.12
N ALA A 113 -16.79 6.66 -21.16
CA ALA A 113 -15.41 6.78 -21.63
C ALA A 113 -14.57 7.53 -20.60
N GLN A 114 -13.31 7.14 -20.46
CA GLN A 114 -12.39 7.76 -19.54
C GLN A 114 -11.62 8.87 -20.26
N LEU A 115 -11.69 10.11 -19.74
CA LEU A 115 -11.08 11.29 -20.38
C LEU A 115 -10.34 12.14 -19.35
N MET A 116 -9.35 12.91 -19.79
CA MET A 116 -8.48 13.72 -18.91
C MET A 116 -8.91 15.20 -18.82
N GLY A 117 -9.83 15.67 -19.66
CA GLY A 117 -10.35 17.05 -19.56
C GLY A 117 -11.14 17.57 -20.76
N GLN A 118 -11.53 18.84 -20.69
CA GLN A 118 -12.41 19.53 -21.66
C GLN A 118 -11.88 19.51 -23.10
N VAL A 119 -10.57 19.69 -23.32
CA VAL A 119 -9.99 19.66 -24.67
C VAL A 119 -10.15 18.29 -25.33
N GLN A 120 -9.91 17.20 -24.58
CA GLN A 120 -10.12 15.86 -25.09
C GLN A 120 -11.60 15.58 -25.38
N ILE A 121 -12.52 16.13 -24.57
CA ILE A 121 -13.97 16.05 -24.84
C ILE A 121 -14.31 16.71 -26.18
N GLU A 122 -13.79 17.91 -26.45
CA GLU A 122 -14.03 18.62 -27.73
C GLU A 122 -13.44 17.89 -28.93
N VAL A 123 -12.23 17.34 -28.77
CA VAL A 123 -11.57 16.53 -29.81
C VAL A 123 -12.37 15.25 -30.06
N LEU A 124 -12.80 14.53 -29.02
CA LEU A 124 -13.60 13.32 -29.17
C LEU A 124 -14.94 13.62 -29.88
N ARG A 125 -15.63 14.70 -29.52
CA ARG A 125 -16.87 15.12 -30.20
C ARG A 125 -16.62 15.40 -31.68
N SER A 126 -15.56 16.13 -32.00
CA SER A 126 -15.19 16.45 -33.38
C SER A 126 -14.85 15.18 -34.17
N LEU A 127 -14.05 14.27 -33.60
CA LEU A 127 -13.66 13.00 -34.23
C LEU A 127 -14.87 12.12 -34.52
N VAL A 128 -15.80 11.98 -33.57
CA VAL A 128 -17.00 11.15 -33.75
C VAL A 128 -17.93 11.76 -34.80
N LEU A 129 -18.06 13.08 -34.84
CA LEU A 129 -18.85 13.78 -35.84
C LEU A 129 -18.22 13.63 -37.24
N GLU A 130 -16.93 13.90 -37.41
CA GLU A 130 -16.26 13.83 -38.70
C GLU A 130 -16.19 12.41 -39.28
N ARG A 131 -15.96 11.40 -38.43
CA ARG A 131 -15.72 10.04 -38.89
C ARG A 131 -16.97 9.18 -38.99
N PHE A 132 -17.95 9.41 -38.11
CA PHE A 132 -19.14 8.57 -38.00
C PHE A 132 -20.46 9.30 -38.22
N ASP A 133 -20.40 10.61 -38.55
CA ASP A 133 -21.56 11.48 -38.79
C ASP A 133 -22.57 11.42 -37.63
N THR A 134 -22.04 11.32 -36.40
CA THR A 134 -22.85 11.16 -35.19
C THR A 134 -22.46 12.24 -34.18
N ALA A 135 -23.38 13.12 -33.85
CA ALA A 135 -23.17 14.11 -32.79
C ALA A 135 -23.39 13.46 -31.43
N ILE A 136 -22.35 13.38 -30.61
CA ILE A 136 -22.44 12.85 -29.25
C ILE A 136 -22.42 13.98 -28.22
N GLU A 137 -23.23 13.83 -27.18
CA GLU A 137 -23.17 14.68 -26.00
C GLU A 137 -22.33 14.00 -24.92
N VAL A 138 -21.52 14.79 -24.22
CA VAL A 138 -20.68 14.30 -23.13
C VAL A 138 -21.12 15.03 -21.87
N GLU A 139 -21.69 14.29 -20.92
CA GLU A 139 -22.15 14.82 -19.63
C GLU A 139 -21.00 14.80 -18.60
N GLU A 140 -21.15 15.56 -17.51
CA GLU A 140 -20.16 15.64 -16.44
C GLU A 140 -19.73 14.27 -15.95
N GLY A 141 -18.41 14.08 -15.89
CA GLY A 141 -17.82 12.81 -15.52
C GLY A 141 -18.05 12.46 -14.06
N ARG A 142 -18.40 11.20 -13.81
CA ARG A 142 -18.35 10.66 -12.46
C ARG A 142 -16.92 10.28 -12.14
N ILE A 143 -16.52 10.60 -10.92
CA ILE A 143 -15.21 10.24 -10.40
C ILE A 143 -15.20 8.73 -10.17
N LEU A 144 -14.12 8.08 -10.61
CA LEU A 144 -13.93 6.67 -10.35
C LEU A 144 -13.46 6.52 -8.91
N TYR A 145 -14.42 6.28 -8.00
CA TYR A 145 -14.10 5.90 -6.64
C TYR A 145 -13.63 4.45 -6.58
N LYS A 146 -12.92 4.10 -5.52
CA LYS A 146 -12.59 2.73 -5.13
C LYS A 146 -13.02 2.49 -3.69
N GLU A 147 -13.11 1.25 -3.25
CA GLU A 147 -13.45 0.93 -1.86
C GLU A 147 -12.38 0.05 -1.22
N THR A 148 -12.13 0.25 0.07
CA THR A 148 -11.27 -0.60 0.89
C THR A 148 -11.88 -0.82 2.26
N ILE A 149 -11.21 -1.58 3.13
CA ILE A 149 -11.66 -1.87 4.50
C ILE A 149 -10.74 -1.21 5.53
N ALA A 150 -11.26 -0.87 6.70
CA ALA A 150 -10.47 -0.26 7.78
C ALA A 150 -9.78 -1.29 8.69
N ALA A 151 -10.40 -2.47 8.85
CA ALA A 151 -9.99 -3.50 9.79
C ALA A 151 -10.17 -4.90 9.19
N PRO A 152 -9.39 -5.91 9.66
CA PRO A 152 -9.58 -7.29 9.24
C PRO A 152 -10.98 -7.82 9.58
N VAL A 153 -11.58 -8.55 8.65
CA VAL A 153 -12.91 -9.15 8.82
C VAL A 153 -12.96 -10.53 8.18
N GLU A 154 -13.77 -11.42 8.75
CA GLU A 154 -14.08 -12.73 8.17
C GLU A 154 -15.35 -12.63 7.32
N GLY A 155 -15.25 -13.09 6.08
CA GLY A 155 -16.36 -13.25 5.16
C GLY A 155 -16.72 -14.71 4.98
N VAL A 156 -18.00 -15.06 5.15
CA VAL A 156 -18.51 -16.44 5.04
C VAL A 156 -19.55 -16.52 3.94
N GLY A 157 -19.37 -17.49 3.04
CA GLY A 157 -20.28 -17.74 1.93
C GLY A 157 -20.66 -19.20 1.85
N HIS A 158 -21.96 -19.46 1.86
CA HIS A 158 -22.54 -20.80 1.71
C HIS A 158 -23.44 -20.83 0.48
N PHE A 159 -23.30 -21.90 -0.33
CA PHE A 159 -24.15 -22.14 -1.48
C PHE A 159 -24.64 -23.60 -1.54
N GLU A 160 -25.93 -23.80 -1.22
CA GLU A 160 -26.59 -25.11 -1.17
C GLU A 160 -28.07 -25.07 -1.67
N PRO A 161 -28.32 -24.89 -2.98
CA PRO A 161 -29.67 -24.87 -3.54
C PRO A 161 -30.37 -26.25 -3.62
N LEU A 162 -29.80 -27.24 -4.34
CA LEU A 162 -30.32 -28.63 -4.42
C LEU A 162 -29.23 -29.57 -4.94
N ARG A 163 -28.72 -30.50 -4.13
CA ARG A 163 -27.59 -31.41 -4.49
C ARG A 163 -26.30 -30.68 -4.91
N HIS A 164 -26.18 -29.43 -4.50
CA HIS A 164 -25.00 -28.59 -4.62
C HIS A 164 -24.55 -28.22 -3.21
N TYR A 165 -23.25 -28.19 -2.92
CA TYR A 165 -22.73 -27.77 -1.63
C TYR A 165 -21.35 -27.14 -1.78
N ALA A 166 -21.20 -25.89 -1.33
CA ALA A 166 -19.91 -25.25 -1.17
C ALA A 166 -19.95 -24.24 -0.01
N GLU A 167 -18.92 -24.27 0.83
CA GLU A 167 -18.72 -23.34 1.94
C GLU A 167 -17.31 -22.76 1.86
N VAL A 168 -17.18 -21.43 1.93
CA VAL A 168 -15.91 -20.70 1.78
C VAL A 168 -15.81 -19.64 2.87
N HIS A 169 -14.67 -19.62 3.56
CA HIS A 169 -14.31 -18.61 4.56
C HIS A 169 -13.11 -17.82 4.05
N LEU A 170 -13.30 -16.51 3.89
CA LEU A 170 -12.27 -15.57 3.47
C LEU A 170 -11.91 -14.64 4.61
N LEU A 171 -10.62 -14.45 4.84
CA LEU A 171 -10.12 -13.39 5.70
C LEU A 171 -9.76 -12.19 4.82
N LEU A 172 -10.43 -11.07 5.04
CA LEU A 172 -10.17 -9.80 4.35
C LEU A 172 -9.33 -8.93 5.26
N GLU A 173 -8.14 -8.51 4.82
CA GLU A 173 -7.23 -7.67 5.60
C GLU A 173 -6.88 -6.40 4.82
N PRO A 174 -6.84 -5.21 5.45
CA PRO A 174 -6.42 -3.99 4.77
C PRO A 174 -4.93 -4.02 4.42
N LEU A 175 -4.57 -3.47 3.27
CA LEU A 175 -3.18 -3.25 2.85
C LEU A 175 -2.85 -1.75 2.78
N PRO A 176 -1.57 -1.37 2.77
CA PRO A 176 -1.16 -0.01 2.47
C PRO A 176 -1.71 0.47 1.12
N GLN A 177 -2.01 1.76 1.01
CA GLN A 177 -2.57 2.35 -0.21
C GLN A 177 -1.68 2.10 -1.43
N GLY A 178 -2.29 1.75 -2.55
CA GLY A 178 -1.59 1.43 -3.80
C GLY A 178 -1.02 0.01 -3.87
N SER A 179 -1.30 -0.85 -2.88
CA SER A 179 -0.89 -2.27 -2.92
C SER A 179 -1.76 -3.10 -3.86
N GLY A 180 -2.96 -2.64 -4.21
CA GLY A 180 -3.92 -3.39 -5.02
C GLY A 180 -4.51 -4.59 -4.28
N LEU A 181 -5.02 -5.57 -5.03
CA LEU A 181 -5.58 -6.80 -4.46
C LEU A 181 -4.55 -7.91 -4.41
N VAL A 182 -4.36 -8.50 -3.23
CA VAL A 182 -3.48 -9.65 -3.02
C VAL A 182 -4.33 -10.85 -2.62
N PHE A 183 -4.15 -11.98 -3.31
CA PHE A 183 -4.92 -13.20 -3.05
C PHE A 183 -3.99 -14.31 -2.55
N ASP A 184 -4.32 -14.91 -1.42
CA ASP A 184 -3.50 -15.91 -0.73
C ASP A 184 -4.35 -17.07 -0.17
N SER A 185 -3.72 -18.18 0.21
CA SER A 185 -4.40 -19.32 0.85
C SER A 185 -3.63 -19.78 2.09
N GLN A 186 -4.34 -19.88 3.21
CA GLN A 186 -3.85 -20.46 4.47
C GLN A 186 -4.53 -21.80 4.80
N CYS A 187 -5.49 -22.23 3.98
CA CYS A 187 -6.24 -23.46 4.18
C CYS A 187 -5.33 -24.70 4.00
N SER A 188 -5.39 -25.65 4.94
CA SER A 188 -4.62 -26.89 4.84
C SER A 188 -5.17 -27.79 3.72
N GLU A 189 -4.29 -28.56 3.09
CA GLU A 189 -4.68 -29.52 2.05
C GLU A 189 -5.57 -30.66 2.62
N ASP A 190 -5.55 -30.87 3.93
CA ASP A 190 -6.40 -31.84 4.63
C ASP A 190 -7.86 -31.39 4.75
N VAL A 191 -8.11 -30.07 4.82
CA VAL A 191 -9.46 -29.49 4.95
C VAL A 191 -10.09 -29.31 3.59
N LEU A 192 -9.33 -28.84 2.60
CA LEU A 192 -9.80 -28.64 1.24
C LEU A 192 -8.70 -28.97 0.24
N GLU A 193 -9.01 -29.81 -0.75
CA GLU A 193 -8.06 -30.20 -1.79
C GLU A 193 -7.50 -28.98 -2.53
N ARG A 194 -6.22 -29.06 -2.91
CA ARG A 194 -5.50 -27.97 -3.59
C ARG A 194 -6.13 -27.56 -4.92
N SER A 195 -6.81 -28.48 -5.61
CA SER A 195 -7.58 -28.23 -6.83
C SER A 195 -8.67 -27.16 -6.58
N TRP A 196 -9.46 -27.34 -5.52
CA TRP A 196 -10.53 -26.43 -5.12
C TRP A 196 -9.99 -25.10 -4.61
N GLN A 197 -8.91 -25.11 -3.83
CA GLN A 197 -8.25 -23.87 -3.40
C GLN A 197 -7.82 -23.02 -4.60
N ARG A 198 -7.20 -23.63 -5.62
CA ARG A 198 -6.83 -22.94 -6.86
C ARG A 198 -8.05 -22.40 -7.60
N LEU A 199 -9.15 -23.16 -7.64
CA LEU A 199 -10.38 -22.73 -8.29
C LEU A 199 -10.97 -21.48 -7.61
N ILE A 200 -11.05 -21.45 -6.28
CA ILE A 200 -11.51 -20.29 -5.50
C ILE A 200 -10.63 -19.07 -5.82
N LEU A 201 -9.31 -19.22 -5.78
CA LEU A 201 -8.38 -18.13 -6.08
C LEU A 201 -8.48 -17.64 -7.54
N THR A 202 -8.85 -18.50 -8.49
CA THR A 202 -9.13 -18.11 -9.88
C THR A 202 -10.40 -17.27 -9.95
N HIS A 203 -11.48 -17.68 -9.28
CA HIS A 203 -12.73 -16.90 -9.24
C HIS A 203 -12.57 -15.56 -8.54
N LEU A 204 -11.68 -15.45 -7.57
CA LEU A 204 -11.32 -14.16 -6.97
C LEU A 204 -10.61 -13.22 -7.95
N ARG A 205 -9.86 -13.74 -8.93
CA ARG A 205 -9.10 -12.93 -9.91
C ARG A 205 -9.86 -12.64 -11.21
N GLU A 206 -10.83 -13.46 -11.58
CA GLU A 206 -11.50 -13.35 -12.88
C GLU A 206 -12.44 -12.15 -12.99
N LYS A 207 -12.99 -11.68 -11.87
CA LYS A 207 -14.02 -10.63 -11.81
C LYS A 207 -13.53 -9.48 -10.95
N THR A 208 -13.81 -8.25 -11.39
CA THR A 208 -13.70 -7.06 -10.54
C THR A 208 -14.82 -7.08 -9.50
N HIS A 209 -14.45 -7.19 -8.24
CA HIS A 209 -15.41 -7.21 -7.13
C HIS A 209 -15.82 -5.80 -6.74
N LEU A 210 -17.12 -5.63 -6.49
CA LEU A 210 -17.71 -4.36 -6.12
C LEU A 210 -17.84 -4.24 -4.60
N GLY A 211 -17.60 -3.04 -4.09
CA GLY A 211 -17.80 -2.65 -2.71
C GLY A 211 -19.26 -2.36 -2.38
N VAL A 212 -19.56 -2.23 -1.09
CA VAL A 212 -20.93 -2.16 -0.55
C VAL A 212 -21.44 -0.72 -0.43
N LEU A 213 -20.56 0.28 -0.46
CA LEU A 213 -20.93 1.68 -0.22
C LEU A 213 -21.53 2.34 -1.46
N THR A 214 -20.82 2.26 -2.59
CA THR A 214 -21.19 2.92 -3.85
C THR A 214 -21.26 1.96 -5.02
N GLY A 215 -20.92 0.68 -4.79
CA GLY A 215 -20.71 -0.29 -5.87
C GLY A 215 -19.41 -0.03 -6.62
N ALA A 216 -18.46 0.69 -6.02
CA ALA A 216 -17.16 0.96 -6.62
C ALA A 216 -16.23 -0.25 -6.48
N PRO A 217 -15.26 -0.45 -7.40
CA PRO A 217 -14.35 -1.59 -7.34
C PRO A 217 -13.50 -1.55 -6.06
N ILE A 218 -13.31 -2.72 -5.45
CA ILE A 218 -12.48 -2.85 -4.25
C ILE A 218 -10.98 -2.84 -4.55
N THR A 219 -10.17 -2.31 -3.64
CA THR A 219 -8.71 -2.22 -3.76
C THR A 219 -8.01 -2.28 -2.40
N ASP A 220 -6.68 -2.42 -2.43
CA ASP A 220 -5.79 -2.31 -1.27
C ASP A 220 -6.20 -3.25 -0.12
N MET A 221 -6.45 -4.51 -0.46
CA MET A 221 -6.79 -5.54 0.51
C MET A 221 -6.18 -6.89 0.15
N LYS A 222 -5.83 -7.64 1.20
CA LYS A 222 -5.42 -9.03 1.11
C LYS A 222 -6.63 -9.90 1.38
N ILE A 223 -6.94 -10.79 0.45
CA ILE A 223 -8.02 -11.77 0.55
C ILE A 223 -7.39 -13.14 0.70
N THR A 224 -7.49 -13.71 1.89
CA THR A 224 -6.87 -14.98 2.24
C THR A 224 -7.95 -16.06 2.40
N LEU A 225 -7.83 -17.18 1.69
CA LEU A 225 -8.67 -18.36 1.94
C LEU A 225 -8.26 -19.00 3.26
N ALA A 226 -9.10 -18.86 4.29
CA ALA A 226 -8.84 -19.37 5.63
C ALA A 226 -9.30 -20.84 5.77
N ALA A 227 -10.53 -21.12 5.35
CA ALA A 227 -11.12 -22.45 5.38
C ALA A 227 -12.15 -22.61 4.26
N GLY A 228 -12.49 -23.86 3.94
CA GLY A 228 -13.58 -24.16 3.02
C GLY A 228 -13.97 -25.62 3.11
N ARG A 229 -15.17 -25.96 2.62
CA ARG A 229 -15.70 -27.31 2.67
C ARG A 229 -16.35 -27.69 1.34
N ALA A 230 -16.00 -28.88 0.87
CA ALA A 230 -16.59 -29.53 -0.29
C ALA A 230 -17.29 -30.83 0.12
N HIS A 231 -18.28 -31.25 -0.65
CA HIS A 231 -18.94 -32.54 -0.58
C HIS A 231 -18.59 -33.39 -1.81
N LEU A 232 -18.10 -34.61 -1.58
CA LEU A 232 -17.52 -35.50 -2.61
C LEU A 232 -18.42 -35.77 -3.83
N LYS A 233 -19.75 -35.70 -3.68
CA LYS A 233 -20.71 -36.02 -4.76
C LYS A 233 -21.56 -34.84 -5.20
N HIS A 234 -21.55 -33.76 -4.43
CA HIS A 234 -22.52 -32.67 -4.55
C HIS A 234 -21.81 -31.32 -4.73
N THR A 235 -20.49 -31.28 -4.88
CA THR A 235 -19.78 -30.03 -5.16
C THR A 235 -19.35 -30.03 -6.61
N GLU A 236 -19.77 -28.99 -7.33
CA GLU A 236 -19.32 -28.71 -8.68
C GLU A 236 -18.50 -27.42 -8.70
N GLY A 237 -17.73 -27.20 -9.78
CA GLY A 237 -16.88 -26.01 -9.88
C GLY A 237 -17.65 -24.69 -9.82
N GLY A 238 -18.90 -24.67 -10.32
CA GLY A 238 -19.77 -23.49 -10.26
C GLY A 238 -20.23 -23.11 -8.85
N ASP A 239 -20.25 -24.06 -7.91
CA ASP A 239 -20.73 -23.83 -6.54
C ASP A 239 -19.71 -22.99 -5.75
N PHE A 240 -18.43 -23.30 -5.91
CA PHE A 240 -17.35 -22.50 -5.30
C PHE A 240 -17.30 -21.08 -5.84
N ARG A 241 -17.65 -20.85 -7.11
CA ARG A 241 -17.77 -19.50 -7.66
C ARG A 241 -18.81 -18.69 -6.90
N GLN A 242 -20.01 -19.24 -6.71
CA GLN A 242 -21.09 -18.58 -5.98
C GLN A 242 -20.76 -18.38 -4.50
N ALA A 243 -20.23 -19.41 -3.83
CA ALA A 243 -19.85 -19.32 -2.43
C ALA A 243 -18.74 -18.27 -2.20
N THR A 244 -17.75 -18.19 -3.09
CA THR A 244 -16.64 -17.22 -3.00
C THR A 244 -17.13 -15.78 -3.11
N TYR A 245 -18.00 -15.49 -4.08
CA TYR A 245 -18.54 -14.13 -4.26
C TYR A 245 -19.39 -13.71 -3.07
N ARG A 246 -20.23 -14.62 -2.56
CA ARG A 246 -21.06 -14.39 -1.37
C ARG A 246 -20.19 -14.18 -0.13
N ALA A 247 -19.12 -14.97 0.05
CA ALA A 247 -18.20 -14.84 1.17
C ALA A 247 -17.53 -13.46 1.19
N LEU A 248 -17.00 -13.02 0.04
CA LEU A 248 -16.39 -11.70 -0.08
C LEU A 248 -17.39 -10.60 0.22
N ARG A 249 -18.59 -10.70 -0.38
CA ARG A 249 -19.64 -9.70 -0.23
C ARG A 249 -20.15 -9.60 1.20
N GLN A 250 -20.37 -10.73 1.85
CA GLN A 250 -20.80 -10.81 3.24
C GLN A 250 -19.73 -10.23 4.18
N GLY A 251 -18.45 -10.52 3.93
CA GLY A 251 -17.35 -9.91 4.67
C GLY A 251 -17.31 -8.39 4.51
N LEU A 252 -17.52 -7.88 3.30
CA LEU A 252 -17.61 -6.43 3.04
C LEU A 252 -18.82 -5.78 3.76
N MET A 253 -19.96 -6.46 3.86
CA MET A 253 -21.12 -5.97 4.62
C MET A 253 -20.86 -5.87 6.13
N GLN A 254 -19.99 -6.74 6.66
CA GLN A 254 -19.57 -6.71 8.06
C GLN A 254 -18.38 -5.77 8.32
N ALA A 255 -17.61 -5.45 7.28
CA ALA A 255 -16.46 -4.58 7.37
C ALA A 255 -16.87 -3.13 7.61
N GLN A 256 -15.97 -2.37 8.23
CA GLN A 256 -15.99 -0.92 8.11
C GLN A 256 -15.36 -0.51 6.77
N SER A 257 -16.19 -0.39 5.72
CA SER A 257 -15.74 0.04 4.39
C SER A 257 -15.40 1.54 4.34
N ILE A 258 -14.35 1.86 3.60
CA ILE A 258 -13.86 3.22 3.35
C ILE A 258 -13.90 3.47 1.84
N LEU A 259 -14.49 4.59 1.44
CA LEU A 259 -14.48 5.07 0.07
C LEU A 259 -13.15 5.79 -0.19
N LEU A 260 -12.50 5.47 -1.29
CA LEU A 260 -11.28 6.10 -1.76
C LEU A 260 -11.59 6.96 -2.99
N GLU A 261 -11.13 8.20 -2.97
CA GLU A 261 -11.16 9.09 -4.11
C GLU A 261 -9.76 9.26 -4.71
N PRO A 262 -9.66 9.49 -6.03
CA PRO A 262 -8.37 9.68 -6.65
C PRO A 262 -7.82 11.09 -6.40
N TYR A 263 -6.50 11.18 -6.30
CA TYR A 263 -5.76 12.42 -6.10
C TYR A 263 -4.83 12.68 -7.28
N TYR A 264 -4.70 13.96 -7.66
CA TYR A 264 -3.66 14.41 -8.57
C TYR A 264 -2.49 14.98 -7.78
N HIS A 265 -1.27 14.71 -8.24
CA HIS A 265 -0.13 15.55 -7.91
C HIS A 265 -0.13 16.74 -8.86
N PHE A 266 -0.13 17.94 -8.32
CA PHE A 266 -0.17 19.15 -9.12
C PHE A 266 1.11 19.95 -8.99
N ARG A 267 1.44 20.67 -10.06
CA ARG A 267 2.45 21.71 -10.11
C ARG A 267 1.82 22.94 -10.72
N LEU A 268 1.60 23.95 -9.88
CA LEU A 268 0.97 25.21 -10.24
C LEU A 268 2.02 26.33 -10.25
N SER A 269 2.28 26.88 -11.41
CA SER A 269 3.18 28.03 -11.60
C SER A 269 2.36 29.30 -11.79
N LEU A 270 2.62 30.35 -11.01
CA LEU A 270 1.90 31.62 -11.12
C LEU A 270 2.75 32.82 -10.71
N PRO A 271 2.40 34.05 -11.13
CA PRO A 271 3.08 35.27 -10.67
C PRO A 271 2.94 35.47 -9.15
N GLN A 272 3.98 36.00 -8.50
CA GLN A 272 4.00 36.20 -7.04
C GLN A 272 2.80 36.99 -6.49
N ALA A 273 2.30 37.96 -7.25
CA ALA A 273 1.14 38.78 -6.87
C ALA A 273 -0.16 37.99 -6.66
N GLN A 274 -0.29 36.80 -7.25
CA GLN A 274 -1.52 35.98 -7.21
C GLN A 274 -1.40 34.76 -6.28
N VAL A 275 -0.27 34.59 -5.60
CA VAL A 275 0.00 33.42 -4.73
C VAL A 275 -0.99 33.33 -3.57
N GLY A 276 -1.33 34.47 -2.95
CA GLY A 276 -2.28 34.49 -1.82
C GLY A 276 -3.65 33.93 -2.18
N ARG A 277 -4.15 34.23 -3.39
CA ARG A 277 -5.42 33.68 -3.90
C ARG A 277 -5.31 32.17 -4.15
N ALA A 278 -4.27 31.74 -4.86
CA ALA A 278 -4.05 30.32 -5.16
C ALA A 278 -3.95 29.47 -3.88
N ILE A 279 -3.30 29.97 -2.83
CA ILE A 279 -3.23 29.29 -1.52
C ILE A 279 -4.61 29.17 -0.88
N GLY A 280 -5.46 30.20 -0.98
CA GLY A 280 -6.83 30.17 -0.48
C GLY A 280 -7.66 29.10 -1.18
N ASP A 281 -7.59 29.06 -2.51
CA ASP A 281 -8.32 28.11 -3.35
C ASP A 281 -7.85 26.66 -3.07
N LEU A 282 -6.53 26.42 -3.02
CA LEU A 282 -5.96 25.12 -2.70
C LEU A 282 -6.35 24.62 -1.29
N ARG A 283 -6.42 25.51 -0.30
CA ARG A 283 -6.91 25.14 1.05
C ARG A 283 -8.39 24.81 1.04
N ALA A 284 -9.21 25.56 0.31
CA ALA A 284 -10.63 25.26 0.15
C ALA A 284 -10.87 23.91 -0.55
N MET A 285 -9.98 23.54 -1.47
CA MET A 285 -9.95 22.23 -2.12
C MET A 285 -9.34 21.11 -1.26
N SER A 286 -8.96 21.39 -0.01
CA SER A 286 -8.29 20.42 0.88
C SER A 286 -6.99 19.84 0.30
N ALA A 287 -6.28 20.62 -0.51
CA ALA A 287 -5.01 20.21 -1.07
C ALA A 287 -3.90 20.22 -0.02
N SER A 288 -3.02 19.23 -0.07
CA SER A 288 -1.73 19.25 0.62
C SER A 288 -0.71 19.87 -0.32
N PHE A 289 0.03 20.90 0.10
CA PHE A 289 0.99 21.56 -0.79
C PHE A 289 2.19 22.15 -0.06
N SER A 290 3.29 22.24 -0.81
CA SER A 290 4.52 22.94 -0.50
C SER A 290 4.71 24.11 -1.47
N GLN A 291 5.31 25.19 -0.98
CA GLN A 291 5.66 26.34 -1.79
C GLN A 291 7.16 26.32 -2.08
N GLU A 292 7.50 26.45 -3.36
CA GLU A 292 8.85 26.70 -3.84
C GLU A 292 8.91 28.11 -4.45
N GLN A 293 9.90 28.89 -4.04
CA GLN A 293 10.13 30.23 -4.60
C GLN A 293 11.16 30.15 -5.74
N ALA A 294 10.75 30.58 -6.94
CA ALA A 294 11.65 30.94 -8.02
C ALA A 294 11.60 32.46 -8.27
N GLU A 295 12.57 33.00 -9.00
CA GLU A 295 12.81 34.46 -9.08
C GLU A 295 11.63 35.26 -9.65
N GLU A 296 10.93 34.76 -10.67
CA GLU A 296 9.83 35.51 -11.34
C GLU A 296 8.44 34.87 -11.16
N LEU A 297 8.38 33.55 -11.01
CA LEU A 297 7.15 32.78 -10.83
C LEU A 297 7.23 31.98 -9.53
N ALA A 298 6.16 31.99 -8.75
CA ALA A 298 6.01 31.09 -7.62
C ALA A 298 5.49 29.74 -8.12
N VAL A 299 6.04 28.65 -7.57
CA VAL A 299 5.61 27.28 -7.89
C VAL A 299 5.03 26.65 -6.63
N LEU A 300 3.80 26.16 -6.73
CA LEU A 300 3.11 25.39 -5.70
C LEU A 300 3.02 23.95 -6.16
N THR A 301 3.57 23.03 -5.37
CA THR A 301 3.56 21.59 -5.64
C THR A 301 2.79 20.88 -4.55
N GLY A 302 2.03 19.84 -4.87
CA GLY A 302 1.21 19.18 -3.86
C GLY A 302 0.30 18.10 -4.40
N SER A 303 -0.59 17.60 -3.55
CA SER A 303 -1.66 16.67 -3.89
C SER A 303 -3.03 17.29 -3.63
N VAL A 304 -3.99 17.02 -4.52
CA VAL A 304 -5.36 17.56 -4.45
C VAL A 304 -6.36 16.52 -4.95
N PRO A 305 -7.55 16.41 -4.34
CA PRO A 305 -8.59 15.52 -4.84
C PRO A 305 -9.04 15.91 -6.24
N VAL A 306 -9.25 14.93 -7.12
CA VAL A 306 -9.79 15.17 -8.47
C VAL A 306 -11.18 15.82 -8.40
N SER A 307 -11.97 15.47 -7.38
CA SER A 307 -13.30 16.04 -7.13
C SER A 307 -13.33 17.55 -6.96
N ALA A 308 -12.24 18.12 -6.43
CA ALA A 308 -12.17 19.53 -6.10
C ALA A 308 -11.59 20.38 -7.25
N LEU A 309 -10.82 19.77 -8.16
CA LEU A 309 -10.10 20.50 -9.21
C LEU A 309 -10.99 20.99 -10.35
N GLY A 310 -11.95 20.18 -10.81
CA GLY A 310 -12.92 20.56 -11.85
C GLY A 310 -12.34 21.42 -12.99
N SER A 311 -12.76 22.69 -13.02
CA SER A 311 -12.35 23.70 -14.03
C SER A 311 -11.25 24.67 -13.55
N TYR A 312 -10.58 24.38 -12.43
CA TYR A 312 -9.65 25.29 -11.78
C TYR A 312 -8.50 25.76 -12.68
N ALA A 313 -8.05 24.92 -13.64
CA ALA A 313 -7.05 25.33 -14.63
C ALA A 313 -7.48 26.58 -15.43
N MET A 314 -8.76 26.70 -15.79
CA MET A 314 -9.31 27.85 -16.50
C MET A 314 -9.43 29.06 -15.58
N GLU A 315 -9.83 28.87 -14.33
CA GLU A 315 -9.91 29.94 -13.33
C GLU A 315 -8.53 30.55 -13.07
N VAL A 316 -7.51 29.70 -12.89
CA VAL A 316 -6.10 30.10 -12.79
C VAL A 316 -5.70 30.95 -13.98
N ALA A 317 -5.94 30.47 -15.21
CA ALA A 317 -5.62 31.23 -16.41
C ALA A 317 -6.36 32.59 -16.44
N ALA A 318 -7.62 32.65 -16.02
CA ALA A 318 -8.42 33.87 -16.01
C ALA A 318 -7.86 34.94 -15.05
N TYR A 319 -7.62 34.60 -13.77
CA TYR A 319 -7.14 35.60 -12.80
C TYR A 319 -5.64 35.92 -12.93
N THR A 320 -4.86 35.04 -13.56
CA THR A 320 -3.43 35.29 -13.87
C THR A 320 -3.19 35.93 -15.24
N ARG A 321 -4.25 36.23 -16.00
CA ARG A 321 -4.18 36.74 -17.38
C ARG A 321 -3.32 35.86 -18.29
N GLY A 322 -3.45 34.54 -18.14
CA GLY A 322 -2.73 33.53 -18.93
C GLY A 322 -1.28 33.29 -18.52
N ARG A 323 -0.76 33.96 -17.48
CA ARG A 323 0.60 33.73 -16.97
C ARG A 323 0.70 32.53 -16.01
N GLY A 324 -0.42 32.02 -15.53
CA GLY A 324 -0.50 30.86 -14.64
C GLY A 324 -0.63 29.56 -15.43
N HIS A 325 0.07 28.53 -14.99
CA HIS A 325 0.02 27.20 -15.61
C HIS A 325 -0.13 26.13 -14.53
N LEU A 326 -1.18 25.31 -14.65
CA LEU A 326 -1.43 24.16 -13.80
C LEU A 326 -1.10 22.89 -14.58
N SER A 327 -0.20 22.07 -14.04
CA SER A 327 0.09 20.73 -14.52
C SER A 327 -0.33 19.71 -13.46
N CYS A 328 -0.96 18.61 -13.89
CA CYS A 328 -1.44 17.56 -13.01
C CYS A 328 -0.95 16.20 -13.51
N SER A 329 -0.50 15.35 -12.59
CA SER A 329 -0.18 13.94 -12.83
C SER A 329 -0.97 13.04 -11.87
N PRO A 330 -1.29 11.79 -12.25
CA PRO A 330 -1.95 10.84 -11.35
C PRO A 330 -1.15 10.65 -10.05
N GLY A 331 -1.84 10.68 -8.91
CA GLY A 331 -1.25 10.63 -7.57
C GLY A 331 -1.64 9.44 -6.70
N GLY A 332 -2.46 8.54 -7.24
CA GLY A 332 -3.04 7.42 -6.50
C GLY A 332 -4.41 7.74 -5.89
N TYR A 333 -4.82 6.90 -4.95
CA TYR A 333 -6.12 6.95 -4.28
C TYR A 333 -5.92 7.18 -2.78
N ALA A 334 -6.76 8.02 -2.17
CA ALA A 334 -6.75 8.27 -0.75
C ALA A 334 -8.18 8.36 -0.19
N PRO A 335 -8.37 8.29 1.14
CA PRO A 335 -9.69 8.29 1.75
C PRO A 335 -10.53 9.50 1.34
N CYS A 336 -11.77 9.23 0.95
CA CYS A 336 -12.69 10.26 0.48
C CYS A 336 -13.11 11.17 1.63
N ARG A 337 -13.02 12.49 1.41
CA ARG A 337 -13.39 13.49 2.42
C ARG A 337 -14.89 13.51 2.76
N ASN A 338 -15.73 13.27 1.75
CA ASN A 338 -17.19 13.42 1.83
C ASN A 338 -17.90 12.08 1.59
N GLN A 339 -17.37 11.00 2.18
CA GLN A 339 -17.89 9.64 1.96
C GLN A 339 -19.41 9.56 2.16
N GLU A 340 -19.95 10.08 3.28
CA GLU A 340 -21.38 9.99 3.60
C GLU A 340 -22.27 10.65 2.55
N GLN A 341 -21.87 11.83 2.06
CA GLN A 341 -22.62 12.57 1.04
C GLN A 341 -22.62 11.80 -0.28
N ILE A 342 -21.45 11.31 -0.73
CA ILE A 342 -21.34 10.57 -2.00
C ILE A 342 -22.11 9.25 -1.94
N VAL A 343 -22.09 8.57 -0.79
CA VAL A 343 -22.87 7.35 -0.57
C VAL A 343 -24.36 7.63 -0.66
N ALA A 344 -24.84 8.70 -0.02
CA ALA A 344 -26.24 9.11 -0.08
C ALA A 344 -26.67 9.54 -1.50
N GLU A 345 -25.83 10.27 -2.23
CA GLU A 345 -26.08 10.70 -3.61
C GLU A 345 -26.10 9.51 -4.59
N THR A 346 -25.21 8.53 -4.39
CA THR A 346 -25.15 7.34 -5.23
C THR A 346 -26.34 6.42 -4.97
N GLY A 347 -26.81 6.33 -3.71
CA GLY A 347 -27.97 5.54 -3.32
C GLY A 347 -27.84 4.05 -3.65
N TYR A 348 -26.62 3.51 -3.60
CA TYR A 348 -26.37 2.11 -3.93
C TYR A 348 -26.90 1.21 -2.80
N ASP A 349 -27.84 0.34 -3.16
CA ASP A 349 -28.33 -0.71 -2.27
C ASP A 349 -27.59 -2.04 -2.57
N PRO A 350 -26.72 -2.50 -1.67
CA PRO A 350 -25.99 -3.75 -1.84
C PRO A 350 -26.87 -5.00 -1.74
N GLU A 351 -28.04 -4.93 -1.09
CA GLU A 351 -28.97 -6.07 -0.97
C GLU A 351 -29.88 -6.25 -2.19
N ALA A 352 -30.14 -5.16 -2.93
CA ALA A 352 -30.90 -5.20 -4.19
C ALA A 352 -30.08 -5.69 -5.40
N ASP A 353 -28.75 -5.78 -5.26
CA ASP A 353 -27.85 -6.24 -6.32
C ASP A 353 -27.86 -7.78 -6.42
N LEU A 354 -28.71 -8.31 -7.30
CA LEU A 354 -28.85 -9.75 -7.52
C LEU A 354 -27.58 -10.41 -8.11
N ASP A 355 -26.78 -9.66 -8.88
CA ASP A 355 -25.54 -10.16 -9.47
C ASP A 355 -24.40 -10.27 -8.44
N ASN A 356 -24.52 -9.53 -7.33
CA ASN A 356 -23.55 -9.50 -6.22
C ASN A 356 -24.25 -9.61 -4.86
N SER A 357 -25.14 -10.60 -4.74
CA SER A 357 -25.94 -10.80 -3.53
C SER A 357 -25.06 -11.16 -2.31
N PRO A 358 -25.22 -10.47 -1.15
CA PRO A 358 -24.51 -10.77 0.08
C PRO A 358 -25.08 -11.97 0.85
N ASP A 359 -26.31 -12.38 0.53
CA ASP A 359 -27.02 -13.45 1.23
C ASP A 359 -26.39 -14.82 0.91
N SER A 360 -26.61 -15.84 1.74
CA SER A 360 -26.17 -17.21 1.45
C SER A 360 -27.36 -18.12 1.18
N VAL A 361 -27.15 -19.22 0.48
CA VAL A 361 -28.24 -20.18 0.17
C VAL A 361 -28.00 -21.46 0.94
N PHE A 362 -28.95 -21.86 1.78
CA PHE A 362 -28.90 -23.08 2.59
C PHE A 362 -30.02 -24.03 2.18
N CYS A 363 -29.85 -25.33 2.42
CA CYS A 363 -30.92 -26.31 2.16
C CYS A 363 -31.71 -26.63 3.43
N ALA A 364 -33.04 -26.51 3.38
CA ALA A 364 -33.93 -27.10 4.37
C ALA A 364 -34.99 -27.94 3.65
N HIS A 365 -35.17 -29.20 4.08
CA HIS A 365 -36.18 -30.11 3.55
C HIS A 365 -36.10 -30.36 2.03
N GLY A 366 -34.92 -30.21 1.43
CA GLY A 366 -34.71 -30.45 -0.01
C GLY A 366 -35.08 -29.27 -0.90
N ALA A 367 -35.22 -28.06 -0.35
CA ALA A 367 -35.30 -26.82 -1.09
C ALA A 367 -34.30 -25.79 -0.54
N GLY A 368 -33.57 -25.12 -1.44
CA GLY A 368 -32.70 -24.01 -1.09
C GLY A 368 -33.51 -22.79 -0.65
N PHE A 369 -33.18 -22.22 0.50
CA PHE A 369 -33.73 -20.96 0.99
C PHE A 369 -32.60 -19.93 1.20
N PRO A 370 -32.83 -18.65 0.89
CA PRO A 370 -31.86 -17.60 1.15
C PRO A 370 -31.83 -17.26 2.65
N VAL A 371 -30.63 -17.21 3.22
CA VAL A 371 -30.35 -16.71 4.57
C VAL A 371 -29.70 -15.34 4.44
N LYS A 372 -30.23 -14.36 5.18
CA LYS A 372 -29.73 -12.99 5.17
C LYS A 372 -28.30 -12.93 5.71
N TRP A 373 -27.47 -12.09 5.10
CA TRP A 373 -26.04 -11.95 5.41
C TRP A 373 -25.72 -11.78 6.92
N GLN A 374 -26.63 -11.17 7.68
CA GLN A 374 -26.54 -10.96 9.14
C GLN A 374 -26.67 -12.26 9.94
N GLU A 375 -27.46 -13.20 9.43
CA GLU A 375 -27.79 -14.46 10.08
C GLU A 375 -26.84 -15.59 9.66
N VAL A 376 -26.10 -15.43 8.55
CA VAL A 376 -25.14 -16.43 8.04
C VAL A 376 -24.17 -16.95 9.11
N PRO A 377 -23.56 -16.11 9.98
CA PRO A 377 -22.67 -16.60 11.03
C PRO A 377 -23.36 -17.49 12.08
N ALA A 378 -24.68 -17.43 12.23
CA ALA A 378 -25.41 -18.31 13.14
C ALA A 378 -25.73 -19.69 12.54
N TYR A 379 -25.71 -19.81 11.21
CA TYR A 379 -26.04 -21.03 10.46
C TYR A 379 -24.80 -21.81 9.99
N MET A 380 -23.59 -21.34 10.34
CA MET A 380 -22.32 -21.91 9.88
C MET A 380 -22.01 -23.28 10.51
N HIS A 381 -21.29 -24.13 9.76
CA HIS A 381 -20.84 -25.44 10.24
C HIS A 381 -19.36 -25.48 10.61
N LEU A 382 -18.57 -24.48 10.21
CA LEU A 382 -17.16 -24.31 10.56
C LEU A 382 -16.99 -23.34 11.74
N GLU A 383 -15.88 -23.41 12.47
CA GLU A 383 -15.56 -22.44 13.51
C GLU A 383 -14.99 -21.15 12.86
N SER A 384 -15.35 -19.98 13.42
CA SER A 384 -14.85 -18.67 12.95
C SER A 384 -13.33 -18.62 13.01
N CYS A 385 -12.70 -18.17 11.92
CA CYS A 385 -11.23 -18.03 11.88
C CYS A 385 -10.72 -16.84 12.71
N LEU A 386 -11.61 -15.93 13.11
CA LEU A 386 -11.34 -14.87 14.06
C LEU A 386 -11.70 -15.35 15.48
N ARG A 387 -10.67 -15.55 16.32
CA ARG A 387 -10.91 -15.84 17.75
C ARG A 387 -11.73 -14.68 18.35
N PRO A 388 -12.91 -14.92 18.94
CA PRO A 388 -13.65 -13.83 19.56
C PRO A 388 -12.81 -13.23 20.70
N PRO A 389 -12.87 -11.90 20.93
CA PRO A 389 -12.36 -11.34 22.17
C PRO A 389 -13.06 -12.06 23.32
N SER A 390 -12.28 -12.60 24.25
CA SER A 390 -12.82 -13.32 25.41
C SER A 390 -13.86 -12.43 26.09
N PRO A 391 -15.10 -12.90 26.31
CA PRO A 391 -16.13 -12.07 26.90
C PRO A 391 -15.63 -11.58 28.26
N GLU A 392 -15.52 -10.25 28.43
CA GLU A 392 -15.30 -9.66 29.74
C GLU A 392 -16.38 -10.20 30.67
N ALA A 393 -15.95 -10.86 31.74
CA ALA A 393 -16.86 -11.46 32.71
C ALA A 393 -17.83 -10.38 33.21
N PRO A 394 -19.16 -10.64 33.20
CA PRO A 394 -20.10 -9.66 33.70
C PRO A 394 -19.77 -9.35 35.16
N PRO A 395 -19.84 -8.06 35.58
CA PRO A 395 -19.60 -7.72 36.97
C PRO A 395 -20.57 -8.49 37.87
N PRO A 396 -20.11 -9.09 38.98
CA PRO A 396 -20.94 -9.96 39.78
C PRO A 396 -22.14 -9.19 40.33
N ARG A 397 -23.35 -9.67 39.99
CA ARG A 397 -24.60 -9.20 40.59
C ARG A 397 -24.62 -9.64 42.05
N ARG A 398 -24.52 -8.68 42.99
CA ARG A 398 -24.77 -8.93 44.41
C ARG A 398 -26.26 -9.15 44.63
N GLY A 399 -26.68 -10.40 44.78
CA GLY A 399 -27.93 -10.74 45.45
C GLY A 399 -27.67 -10.79 46.96
N ASN A 400 -28.40 -10.00 47.74
CA ASN A 400 -28.33 -10.03 49.19
C ASN A 400 -29.10 -11.26 49.70
N LEU A 401 -28.38 -12.23 50.25
CA LEU A 401 -28.91 -13.23 51.18
C LEU A 401 -28.07 -13.08 52.45
N ASP A 402 -28.74 -12.94 53.60
CA ASP A 402 -28.10 -12.60 54.87
C ASP A 402 -27.28 -13.78 55.41
N ASP A 403 -26.00 -13.51 55.70
CA ASP A 403 -24.98 -14.48 56.14
C ASP A 403 -25.39 -15.30 57.39
N ARG A 404 -26.33 -14.80 58.18
CA ARG A 404 -26.82 -15.47 59.40
C ARG A 404 -27.67 -16.73 59.13
N GLU A 405 -28.40 -16.78 58.03
CA GLU A 405 -29.21 -17.96 57.70
C GLU A 405 -28.32 -19.11 57.19
N LEU A 406 -27.23 -18.78 56.49
CA LEU A 406 -26.24 -19.74 56.00
C LEU A 406 -25.41 -20.35 57.13
N GLU A 407 -24.99 -19.54 58.12
CA GLU A 407 -24.24 -20.02 59.28
C GLU A 407 -25.07 -20.99 60.15
N ALA A 408 -26.36 -20.71 60.35
CA ALA A 408 -27.25 -21.55 61.15
C ALA A 408 -27.55 -22.91 60.50
N ILE A 409 -27.55 -22.99 59.16
CA ILE A 409 -27.72 -24.25 58.43
C ILE A 409 -26.44 -25.08 58.45
N MET A 410 -25.26 -24.45 58.35
CA MET A 410 -23.96 -25.13 58.32
C MET A 410 -23.57 -25.75 59.67
N GLU A 411 -23.86 -25.08 60.79
CA GLU A 411 -23.54 -25.60 62.13
C GLU A 411 -24.40 -26.80 62.52
N ARG A 412 -25.62 -26.87 62.01
CA ARG A 412 -26.60 -27.94 62.30
C ARG A 412 -26.29 -29.26 61.57
N GLU A 413 -25.74 -29.19 60.36
CA GLU A 413 -25.48 -30.39 59.53
C GLU A 413 -24.07 -31.00 59.74
N PHE A 414 -23.03 -30.21 60.03
CA PHE A 414 -21.65 -30.70 59.89
C PHE A 414 -20.75 -30.66 61.15
N GLY A 415 -21.25 -30.17 62.30
CA GLY A 415 -20.49 -30.16 63.56
C GLY A 415 -19.27 -29.21 63.59
N PRO A 416 -18.55 -29.10 64.72
CA PRO A 416 -17.58 -28.03 64.95
C PRO A 416 -16.31 -28.20 64.11
N ILE A 417 -16.02 -27.17 63.32
CA ILE A 417 -14.91 -27.09 62.38
C ILE A 417 -13.57 -27.19 63.12
N ARG A 418 -12.89 -28.34 62.99
CA ARG A 418 -11.46 -28.43 63.30
C ARG A 418 -10.67 -27.86 62.14
N ARG A 419 -9.99 -26.73 62.36
CA ARG A 419 -9.06 -26.15 61.38
C ARG A 419 -7.72 -26.88 61.48
N PRO A 420 -7.30 -27.70 60.50
CA PRO A 420 -5.90 -28.09 60.42
C PRO A 420 -5.08 -26.84 60.09
N VAL A 421 -3.92 -26.71 60.74
CA VAL A 421 -2.91 -25.69 60.38
C VAL A 421 -2.45 -26.00 58.97
N TYR A 422 -3.01 -25.26 58.02
CA TYR A 422 -2.61 -25.28 56.63
C TYR A 422 -1.20 -24.72 56.54
N GLN A 423 -0.20 -25.60 56.39
CA GLN A 423 1.03 -25.21 55.71
C GLN A 423 0.61 -24.90 54.29
N SER A 424 0.69 -23.62 53.92
CA SER A 424 0.50 -23.20 52.54
C SER A 424 1.36 -24.10 51.65
N PRO A 425 0.80 -24.74 50.61
CA PRO A 425 1.63 -25.26 49.54
C PRO A 425 2.50 -24.08 49.11
N SER A 426 3.80 -24.33 48.95
CA SER A 426 4.72 -23.33 48.42
C SER A 426 4.02 -22.63 47.26
N PRO A 427 3.97 -21.28 47.24
CA PRO A 427 3.27 -20.58 46.18
C PRO A 427 3.69 -21.19 44.85
N PRO A 428 2.76 -21.43 43.90
CA PRO A 428 3.18 -21.72 42.53
C PRO A 428 4.23 -20.65 42.21
N PRO A 429 5.40 -21.02 41.65
CA PRO A 429 6.49 -20.08 41.46
C PRO A 429 5.87 -18.82 40.90
N ALA A 430 5.96 -17.72 41.67
CA ALA A 430 5.17 -16.52 41.43
C ALA A 430 5.16 -16.30 39.94
N ILE A 431 3.97 -16.32 39.31
CA ILE A 431 3.85 -16.04 37.87
C ILE A 431 4.66 -14.77 37.72
N ALA A 432 5.82 -14.90 37.07
CA ALA A 432 6.77 -13.81 36.99
C ALA A 432 5.92 -12.65 36.46
N LYS A 433 5.87 -11.53 37.19
CA LYS A 433 5.42 -10.25 36.61
C LYS A 433 5.95 -10.29 35.18
N PRO A 434 5.12 -10.13 34.13
CA PRO A 434 5.56 -10.33 32.76
C PRO A 434 6.89 -9.61 32.70
N GLU A 435 7.96 -10.40 32.60
CA GLU A 435 9.31 -9.85 32.65
C GLU A 435 9.23 -8.87 31.50
N LEU A 436 9.30 -7.56 31.79
CA LEU A 436 9.43 -6.55 30.77
C LEU A 436 10.54 -7.11 29.90
N LEU A 437 10.18 -7.62 28.72
CA LEU A 437 11.15 -8.27 27.84
C LEU A 437 12.31 -7.30 27.82
N PRO A 438 13.53 -7.73 28.20
CA PRO A 438 14.65 -6.81 28.34
C PRO A 438 14.67 -5.95 27.08
N PRO A 439 14.85 -4.62 27.20
CA PRO A 439 14.69 -3.70 26.08
C PRO A 439 15.43 -4.29 24.88
N ARG A 440 14.69 -4.53 23.78
CA ARG A 440 15.23 -5.20 22.60
C ARG A 440 16.53 -4.50 22.23
N LYS A 441 17.64 -5.21 22.29
CA LYS A 441 18.92 -4.62 21.94
C LYS A 441 18.99 -4.50 20.43
N GLU A 442 19.35 -3.30 19.96
CA GLU A 442 19.58 -3.05 18.54
C GLU A 442 21.08 -3.15 18.29
N TYR A 443 21.47 -4.14 17.48
CA TYR A 443 22.83 -4.36 17.04
C TYR A 443 23.03 -3.77 15.64
N LEU A 444 24.14 -3.09 15.42
CA LEU A 444 24.59 -2.69 14.08
C LEU A 444 25.99 -3.25 13.84
N ILE A 445 26.08 -4.22 12.94
CA ILE A 445 27.34 -4.83 12.51
C ILE A 445 27.77 -4.11 11.24
N VAL A 446 29.00 -3.57 11.25
CA VAL A 446 29.52 -2.76 10.15
C VAL A 446 30.75 -3.44 9.56
N ASP A 447 30.76 -3.66 8.25
CA ASP A 447 31.97 -4.02 7.53
C ASP A 447 32.83 -2.76 7.30
N GLY A 448 33.89 -2.64 8.10
CA GLY A 448 34.71 -1.44 8.19
C GLY A 448 35.42 -1.08 6.90
N TYR A 449 35.89 -2.04 6.10
CA TYR A 449 36.54 -1.70 4.82
C TYR A 449 35.54 -1.32 3.75
N ASN A 450 34.39 -2.01 3.73
CA ASN A 450 33.33 -1.68 2.80
C ASN A 450 32.85 -0.24 3.00
N ILE A 451 32.64 0.17 4.25
CA ILE A 451 32.26 1.56 4.58
C ILE A 451 33.41 2.55 4.29
N LEU A 452 34.63 2.24 4.73
CA LEU A 452 35.79 3.12 4.59
C LEU A 452 36.09 3.46 3.12
N PHE A 453 35.93 2.51 2.20
CA PHE A 453 36.13 2.77 0.76
C PHE A 453 34.89 3.34 0.05
N ALA A 454 33.69 3.16 0.61
CA ALA A 454 32.46 3.73 0.06
C ALA A 454 32.28 5.22 0.37
N TRP A 455 32.82 5.70 1.49
CA TRP A 455 32.70 7.10 1.90
C TRP A 455 33.87 7.92 1.35
N GLU A 456 33.61 8.81 0.39
CA GLU A 456 34.65 9.55 -0.34
C GLU A 456 35.71 10.23 0.56
N GLU A 457 35.29 10.86 1.66
CA GLU A 457 36.21 11.52 2.61
C GLU A 457 37.15 10.54 3.34
N LEU A 458 36.64 9.37 3.71
CA LEU A 458 37.42 8.33 4.37
C LEU A 458 38.29 7.59 3.36
N ALA A 459 37.80 7.39 2.14
CA ALA A 459 38.53 6.77 1.05
C ALA A 459 39.73 7.63 0.61
N SER A 460 39.60 8.96 0.59
CA SER A 460 40.73 9.86 0.33
C SER A 460 41.78 9.80 1.44
N LEU A 461 41.36 9.81 2.70
CA LEU A 461 42.27 9.69 3.86
C LEU A 461 42.98 8.33 3.89
N ALA A 462 42.28 7.25 3.55
CA ALA A 462 42.82 5.90 3.56
C ALA A 462 43.91 5.67 2.50
N ARG A 463 43.96 6.50 1.44
CA ARG A 463 45.04 6.46 0.44
C ARG A 463 46.35 7.01 0.99
N GLU A 464 46.30 7.94 1.93
CA GLU A 464 47.47 8.56 2.55
C GLU A 464 47.88 7.79 3.82
N ASP A 465 46.93 7.58 4.72
CA ASP A 465 47.13 6.83 5.96
C ASP A 465 45.87 6.01 6.32
N LEU A 466 46.00 4.70 6.15
CA LEU A 466 44.94 3.74 6.43
C LEU A 466 44.59 3.71 7.93
N GLU A 467 45.55 3.95 8.82
CA GLU A 467 45.33 3.91 10.26
C GLU A 467 44.52 5.13 10.71
N SER A 468 44.88 6.32 10.24
CA SER A 468 44.09 7.55 10.45
C SER A 468 42.67 7.44 9.90
N ALA A 469 42.47 6.81 8.74
CA ALA A 469 41.12 6.59 8.19
C ALA A 469 40.27 5.65 9.05
N ARG A 470 40.87 4.59 9.62
CA ARG A 470 40.17 3.71 10.57
C ARG A 470 39.80 4.44 11.85
N ASN A 471 40.72 5.24 12.41
CA ASN A 471 40.47 6.04 13.61
C ASN A 471 39.31 7.02 13.39
N LYS A 472 39.30 7.73 12.25
CA LYS A 472 38.22 8.65 11.91
C LYS A 472 36.88 7.93 11.72
N LEU A 473 36.86 6.74 11.14
CA LEU A 473 35.64 5.93 11.04
C LEU A 473 35.14 5.50 12.43
N MET A 474 36.05 5.10 13.32
CA MET A 474 35.71 4.75 14.71
C MET A 474 35.12 5.94 15.47
N ASP A 475 35.67 7.14 15.31
CA ASP A 475 35.15 8.36 15.94
C ASP A 475 33.73 8.70 15.46
N ILE A 476 33.49 8.63 14.15
CA ILE A 476 32.18 8.90 13.56
C ILE A 476 31.14 7.91 14.09
N LEU A 477 31.47 6.61 14.08
CA LEU A 477 30.57 5.58 14.57
C LEU A 477 30.35 5.68 16.08
N SER A 478 31.36 6.05 16.88
CA SER A 478 31.23 6.25 18.33
C SER A 478 30.18 7.31 18.68
N ASN A 479 30.20 8.43 17.97
CA ASN A 479 29.21 9.50 18.11
C ASN A 479 27.81 9.02 17.73
N TYR A 480 27.70 8.27 16.62
CA TYR A 480 26.44 7.70 16.16
C TYR A 480 25.86 6.66 17.14
N CYS A 481 26.69 5.79 17.73
CA CYS A 481 26.29 4.81 18.76
C CYS A 481 25.62 5.50 19.95
N GLY A 482 26.24 6.60 20.41
CA GLY A 482 25.78 7.34 21.59
C GLY A 482 24.41 7.98 21.40
N TYR A 483 24.09 8.40 20.16
CA TYR A 483 22.84 9.07 19.84
C TYR A 483 21.66 8.10 19.63
N LYS A 484 21.87 7.00 18.88
CA LYS A 484 20.79 6.04 18.56
C LYS A 484 20.63 4.90 19.57
N ASN A 485 21.47 4.85 20.61
CA ASN A 485 21.48 3.81 21.64
C ASN A 485 21.55 2.38 21.05
N ARG A 486 22.44 2.19 20.05
CA ARG A 486 22.69 0.91 19.35
C ARG A 486 24.06 0.37 19.73
N GLU A 487 24.17 -0.95 19.91
CA GLU A 487 25.46 -1.62 20.09
C GLU A 487 26.11 -1.84 18.71
N VAL A 488 27.16 -1.07 18.39
CA VAL A 488 27.87 -1.18 17.10
C VAL A 488 29.07 -2.11 17.21
N ILE A 489 29.17 -3.03 16.26
CA ILE A 489 30.29 -3.95 16.11
C ILE A 489 30.94 -3.68 14.74
N LEU A 490 32.14 -3.10 14.76
CA LEU A 490 32.91 -2.79 13.58
C LEU A 490 33.89 -3.93 13.28
N VAL A 491 33.73 -4.56 12.12
CA VAL A 491 34.56 -5.70 11.68
C VAL A 491 35.51 -5.23 10.57
N PHE A 492 36.81 -5.45 10.76
CA PHE A 492 37.83 -5.24 9.74
C PHE A 492 38.39 -6.58 9.29
N ASP A 493 38.36 -6.84 7.98
CA ASP A 493 38.99 -8.02 7.38
C ASP A 493 40.53 -8.02 7.58
N GLY A 494 41.05 -9.11 8.14
CA GLY A 494 42.47 -9.34 8.37
C GLY A 494 43.33 -9.52 7.11
N TYR A 495 42.74 -9.56 5.91
CA TYR A 495 43.43 -9.91 4.65
C TYR A 495 44.69 -9.10 4.32
N ARG A 496 44.91 -7.92 4.92
CA ARG A 496 46.05 -7.04 4.61
C ARG A 496 47.23 -7.05 5.60
N VAL A 497 47.20 -7.85 6.68
CA VAL A 497 48.30 -7.87 7.68
C VAL A 497 48.77 -9.30 7.96
N LYS A 498 49.94 -9.67 7.41
CA LYS A 498 50.57 -11.00 7.61
C LYS A 498 50.81 -11.27 9.10
N GLY A 499 50.28 -12.38 9.64
CA GLY A 499 50.54 -12.84 11.01
C GLY A 499 49.58 -12.38 12.11
N SER A 500 48.41 -11.80 11.77
CA SER A 500 47.43 -11.37 12.78
C SER A 500 46.66 -12.56 13.39
N ARG A 501 46.73 -12.71 14.73
CA ARG A 501 45.98 -13.72 15.50
C ARG A 501 44.49 -13.39 15.71
N GLY A 502 44.02 -12.30 15.09
CA GLY A 502 42.73 -11.67 15.35
C GLY A 502 42.77 -10.88 16.66
N GLU A 503 42.31 -9.64 16.65
CA GLU A 503 42.30 -8.75 17.81
C GLU A 503 40.88 -8.23 18.04
N ARG A 504 40.47 -8.16 19.31
CA ARG A 504 39.17 -7.61 19.72
C ARG A 504 39.41 -6.63 20.85
N PHE A 505 38.96 -5.40 20.67
CA PHE A 505 39.00 -4.38 21.71
C PHE A 505 37.77 -3.50 21.64
N GLN A 506 37.50 -2.82 22.75
CA GLN A 506 36.43 -1.84 22.83
C GLN A 506 37.03 -0.44 22.61
N TYR A 507 36.50 0.30 21.64
CA TYR A 507 36.88 1.68 21.38
C TYR A 507 35.72 2.58 21.82
N HIS A 508 35.88 3.29 22.93
CA HIS A 508 34.79 4.05 23.55
C HIS A 508 33.53 3.17 23.80
N ASN A 509 32.44 3.46 23.08
CA ASN A 509 31.16 2.76 23.14
C ASN A 509 30.91 1.82 21.93
N LEU A 510 31.93 1.52 21.12
CA LEU A 510 31.85 0.56 20.02
C LEU A 510 32.81 -0.64 20.22
N TYR A 511 32.46 -1.78 19.63
CA TYR A 511 33.30 -2.98 19.63
C TYR A 511 34.03 -3.12 18.30
N VAL A 512 35.35 -3.21 18.31
CA VAL A 512 36.17 -3.36 17.10
C VAL A 512 36.74 -4.77 17.05
N VAL A 513 36.57 -5.43 15.90
CA VAL A 513 37.07 -6.77 15.66
C VAL A 513 37.92 -6.80 14.40
N TYR A 514 39.15 -7.27 14.53
CA TYR A 514 40.01 -7.67 13.42
C TYR A 514 39.92 -9.19 13.24
N THR A 515 39.52 -9.64 12.06
CA THR A 515 39.41 -11.07 11.76
C THR A 515 40.79 -11.73 11.66
N ARG A 516 40.83 -13.07 11.76
CA ARG A 516 42.07 -13.85 11.62
C ARG A 516 42.48 -13.94 10.14
N GLU A 517 43.75 -14.21 9.86
CA GLU A 517 44.30 -14.29 8.49
C GLU A 517 43.54 -15.24 7.54
N ASN A 518 42.89 -16.29 8.06
CA ASN A 518 42.12 -17.27 7.28
C ASN A 518 40.59 -17.15 7.45
N GLU A 519 40.09 -16.02 7.95
CA GLU A 519 38.66 -15.76 8.16
C GLU A 519 38.28 -14.44 7.50
N THR A 520 37.46 -14.50 6.44
CA THR A 520 36.98 -13.30 5.75
C THR A 520 36.00 -12.52 6.61
N GLY A 521 35.92 -11.20 6.39
CA GLY A 521 34.94 -10.34 7.07
C GLY A 521 33.52 -10.88 6.99
N ASP A 522 33.12 -11.37 5.81
CA ASP A 522 31.80 -11.95 5.55
C ASP A 522 31.52 -13.19 6.41
N MET A 523 32.46 -14.14 6.47
CA MET A 523 32.32 -15.36 7.27
C MET A 523 32.19 -15.04 8.76
N TYR A 524 32.92 -14.03 9.23
CA TYR A 524 32.86 -13.58 10.61
C TYR A 524 31.51 -12.93 10.94
N ILE A 525 31.03 -12.04 10.06
CA ILE A 525 29.73 -11.38 10.20
C ILE A 525 28.59 -12.42 10.24
N GLU A 526 28.60 -13.42 9.35
CA GLU A 526 27.59 -14.48 9.36
C GLU A 526 27.61 -15.32 10.66
N SER A 527 28.80 -15.64 11.18
CA SER A 527 28.97 -16.34 12.45
C SER A 527 28.47 -15.51 13.63
N LEU A 528 28.73 -14.19 13.61
CA LEU A 528 28.30 -13.24 14.64
C LEU A 528 26.77 -13.10 14.65
N VAL A 529 26.14 -12.93 13.48
CA VAL A 529 24.68 -12.86 13.34
C VAL A 529 24.02 -14.16 13.84
N ARG A 530 24.64 -15.33 13.61
CA ARG A 530 24.14 -16.62 14.14
C ARG A 530 24.17 -16.71 15.67
N GLY A 531 25.11 -16.01 16.31
CA GLY A 531 25.26 -15.97 17.76
C GLY A 531 24.29 -15.02 18.48
N ILE A 532 23.69 -14.06 17.76
CA ILE A 532 22.75 -13.08 18.34
C ILE A 532 21.36 -13.72 18.53
N GLY A 533 20.70 -13.42 19.65
CA GLY A 533 19.46 -14.05 20.07
C GLY A 533 18.27 -13.77 19.14
N LYS A 534 17.27 -14.66 19.12
CA LYS A 534 16.06 -14.56 18.27
C LYS A 534 15.17 -13.33 18.53
N HIS A 535 15.43 -12.56 19.59
CA HIS A 535 14.58 -11.45 20.04
C HIS A 535 15.21 -10.06 19.84
N ASP A 536 16.44 -10.00 19.32
CA ASP A 536 17.18 -8.76 19.06
C ASP A 536 17.06 -8.34 17.58
N ARG A 537 17.18 -7.03 17.31
CA ARG A 537 17.19 -6.50 15.94
C ARG A 537 18.64 -6.29 15.52
N VAL A 538 19.01 -6.84 14.37
CA VAL A 538 20.39 -6.77 13.87
C VAL A 538 20.40 -6.09 12.51
N TRP A 539 21.17 -5.02 12.39
CA TRP A 539 21.46 -4.34 11.15
C TRP A 539 22.86 -4.74 10.67
N VAL A 540 23.01 -5.09 9.40
CA VAL A 540 24.30 -5.42 8.80
C VAL A 540 24.59 -4.40 7.70
N ALA A 541 25.59 -3.55 7.94
CA ALA A 541 26.02 -2.52 7.00
C ALA A 541 27.09 -3.05 6.04
N THR A 542 26.69 -3.32 4.80
CA THR A 542 27.54 -3.85 3.73
C THR A 542 27.02 -3.51 2.33
N SER A 543 27.92 -3.16 1.42
CA SER A 543 27.61 -2.91 0.00
C SER A 543 27.82 -4.15 -0.88
N ASP A 544 28.40 -5.24 -0.37
CA ASP A 544 28.63 -6.42 -1.18
C ASP A 544 27.37 -7.26 -1.36
N SER A 545 27.09 -7.61 -2.62
CA SER A 545 25.95 -8.43 -3.03
C SER A 545 26.11 -9.91 -2.67
N LEU A 546 27.31 -10.30 -2.22
CA LEU A 546 27.68 -11.69 -1.94
C LEU A 546 27.35 -12.14 -0.52
N ILE A 547 27.08 -11.21 0.41
CA ILE A 547 26.63 -11.59 1.76
C ILE A 547 25.24 -12.21 1.64
N GLN A 548 25.17 -13.54 1.83
CA GLN A 548 23.92 -14.29 1.79
C GLN A 548 23.13 -14.10 3.09
N LEU A 549 22.46 -12.94 3.19
CA LEU A 549 21.51 -12.66 4.26
C LEU A 549 20.33 -13.67 4.31
N SER A 550 20.18 -14.45 3.23
CA SER A 550 19.19 -15.51 3.00
C SER A 550 19.20 -16.63 4.06
N ALA A 551 20.21 -16.71 4.92
CA ALA A 551 20.33 -17.77 5.92
C ALA A 551 19.67 -17.47 7.29
N PHE A 552 19.07 -16.29 7.50
CA PHE A 552 18.68 -15.84 8.85
C PHE A 552 17.18 -15.64 9.09
N ARG A 553 16.78 -15.92 10.34
CA ARG A 553 15.42 -15.81 10.90
C ARG A 553 14.94 -14.35 10.92
N THR A 554 13.63 -14.13 11.10
CA THR A 554 13.00 -12.82 11.33
C THR A 554 13.80 -11.96 12.32
N GLY A 555 14.34 -10.82 11.88
CA GLY A 555 15.03 -9.85 12.75
C GLY A 555 16.36 -9.25 12.23
N VAL A 556 16.89 -9.76 11.11
CA VAL A 556 18.12 -9.23 10.47
C VAL A 556 17.79 -8.35 9.28
N LEU A 557 18.32 -7.13 9.25
CA LEU A 557 18.11 -6.13 8.21
C LEU A 557 19.45 -5.75 7.57
N ARG A 558 19.46 -5.52 6.25
CA ARG A 558 20.62 -4.99 5.54
C ARG A 558 20.59 -3.47 5.54
N LEU A 559 21.77 -2.87 5.65
CA LEU A 559 22.00 -1.45 5.40
C LEU A 559 23.13 -1.32 4.36
N SER A 560 22.94 -0.52 3.31
CA SER A 560 24.03 -0.22 2.38
C SER A 560 24.97 0.86 2.96
N ALA A 561 26.19 0.96 2.44
CA ALA A 561 27.12 2.00 2.91
C ALA A 561 26.61 3.42 2.69
N ARG A 562 25.79 3.65 1.64
CA ARG A 562 25.19 4.96 1.36
C ARG A 562 24.06 5.29 2.33
N GLU A 563 23.22 4.31 2.65
CA GLU A 563 22.14 4.48 3.62
C GLU A 563 22.70 4.73 5.02
N LEU A 564 23.73 3.98 5.43
CA LEU A 564 24.42 4.24 6.69
C LEU A 564 25.00 5.65 6.72
N LYS A 565 25.61 6.13 5.62
CA LYS A 565 26.14 7.49 5.54
C LYS A 565 25.06 8.53 5.79
N ALA A 566 23.93 8.41 5.08
CA ALA A 566 22.81 9.34 5.24
C ALA A 566 22.24 9.33 6.67
N GLU A 567 22.17 8.16 7.30
CA GLU A 567 21.69 8.04 8.68
C GLU A 567 22.66 8.68 9.69
N VAL A 568 23.97 8.50 9.49
CA VAL A 568 25.00 9.15 10.30
C VAL A 568 24.98 10.67 10.11
N ASP A 569 24.87 11.16 8.87
CA ASP A 569 24.85 12.61 8.58
C ASP A 569 23.61 13.28 9.20
N SER A 570 22.45 12.62 9.14
CA SER A 570 21.23 13.09 9.82
C SER A 570 21.40 13.14 11.34
N ALA A 571 21.95 12.08 11.94
CA ALA A 571 22.21 12.02 13.39
C ALA A 571 23.21 13.10 13.84
N CYS A 572 24.28 13.33 13.07
CA CYS A 572 25.23 14.40 13.33
C CYS A 572 24.58 15.79 13.22
N GLY A 573 23.70 16.00 12.24
CA GLY A 573 22.93 17.24 12.08
C GLY A 573 22.01 17.50 13.27
N GLU A 574 21.25 16.50 13.70
CA GLU A 574 20.38 16.57 14.88
C GLU A 574 21.16 16.82 16.17
N MET A 575 22.29 16.13 16.36
CA MET A 575 23.16 16.31 17.54
C MET A 575 23.72 17.74 17.59
N THR A 576 24.12 18.29 16.44
CA THR A 576 24.61 19.67 16.35
C THR A 576 23.50 20.68 16.65
N ALA A 577 22.28 20.45 16.16
CA ALA A 577 21.12 21.28 16.45
C ALA A 577 20.74 21.25 17.94
N LEU A 578 20.80 20.08 18.58
CA LEU A 578 20.55 19.92 20.01
C LEU A 578 21.62 20.66 20.85
N LEU A 579 22.90 20.54 20.50
CA LEU A 579 23.97 21.28 21.17
C LEU A 579 23.78 22.79 21.06
N GLN A 580 23.41 23.29 19.87
CA GLN A 580 23.09 24.71 19.68
C GLN A 580 21.86 25.15 20.46
N ALA A 581 20.82 24.31 20.56
CA ALA A 581 19.63 24.59 21.35
C ALA A 581 19.94 24.65 22.85
N MET A 582 20.77 23.73 23.35
CA MET A 582 21.24 23.72 24.74
C MET A 582 22.10 24.94 25.07
N ASP A 583 23.02 25.32 24.18
CA ASP A 583 23.87 26.51 24.37
C ASP A 583 23.04 27.81 24.36
N ARG A 584 22.05 27.90 23.46
CA ARG A 584 21.07 29.00 23.46
C ARG A 584 20.24 29.01 24.74
N ALA A 585 19.76 27.86 25.21
CA ALA A 585 18.99 27.76 26.45
C ALA A 585 19.82 28.15 27.68
N GLN A 586 21.09 27.74 27.75
CA GLN A 586 22.02 28.14 28.81
C GLN A 586 22.35 29.64 28.75
N THR A 587 22.47 30.21 27.55
CA THR A 587 22.69 31.64 27.35
C THR A 587 21.47 32.45 27.80
N VAL A 588 20.25 32.01 27.47
CA VAL A 588 18.99 32.63 27.92
C VAL A 588 18.82 32.52 29.43
N ALA A 589 19.15 31.36 30.03
CA ALA A 589 19.12 31.18 31.49
C ALA A 589 20.10 32.13 32.19
N ARG A 590 21.34 32.25 31.70
CA ARG A 590 22.33 33.21 32.23
C ARG A 590 21.90 34.68 32.05
N GLN A 591 21.20 35.01 30.96
CA GLN A 591 20.66 36.35 30.76
C GLN A 591 19.48 36.64 31.68
N GLN A 592 18.62 35.66 31.96
CA GLN A 592 17.52 35.80 32.92
C GLN A 592 18.02 35.94 34.36
N GLU A 593 19.05 35.19 34.77
CA GLU A 593 19.69 35.35 36.08
C GLU A 593 20.32 36.74 36.26
N LYS A 594 20.99 37.28 35.22
CA LYS A 594 21.52 38.66 35.25
C LYS A 594 20.42 39.73 35.29
N ARG A 595 19.24 39.44 34.76
CA ARG A 595 18.09 40.37 34.74
C ARG A 595 17.29 40.33 36.06
N GLY A 596 17.38 39.21 36.81
CA GLY A 596 16.81 39.06 38.15
C GLY A 596 17.62 39.71 39.27
N GLN A 597 18.90 40.04 39.04
CA GLN A 597 19.71 40.86 39.94
C GLN A 597 19.59 42.36 39.60
N ILE A 598 18.40 42.94 39.75
CA ILE A 598 18.30 44.38 39.97
C ILE A 598 18.62 44.60 41.45
N PRO A 599 19.67 45.36 41.82
CA PRO A 599 20.01 45.58 43.22
C PRO A 599 18.86 46.29 43.95
N GLU A 600 18.43 45.75 45.09
CA GLU A 600 17.40 46.31 46.01
C GLU A 600 17.57 47.82 46.33
N LYS A 601 18.74 48.41 46.03
CA LYS A 601 18.98 49.85 46.16
C LYS A 601 18.14 50.73 45.22
N LEU A 602 17.65 50.22 44.09
CA LEU A 602 16.84 51.01 43.14
C LEU A 602 15.34 51.01 43.45
N LEU A 603 14.84 50.00 44.17
CA LEU A 603 13.44 49.88 44.60
C LEU A 603 13.07 50.82 45.76
N ARG A 604 14.04 51.44 46.43
CA ARG A 604 13.82 52.41 47.53
C ARG A 604 13.71 53.87 47.08
N LEU A 605 13.80 54.15 45.78
CA LEU A 605 13.81 55.52 45.23
C LEU A 605 12.54 55.90 44.47
N LEU A 606 11.50 55.06 44.47
CA LEU A 606 10.22 55.37 43.85
C LEU A 606 9.24 55.83 44.95
N PRO A 607 8.74 57.07 44.92
CA PRO A 607 7.68 57.53 45.82
C PRO A 607 6.36 56.83 45.49
N GLU A 608 5.56 56.57 46.54
CA GLU A 608 4.35 55.73 46.56
C GLU A 608 3.29 56.07 45.49
#